data_AF-A0A3D5RZ54-F1
#
_entry.id   AF-A0A3D5RZ54-F1
#
_cell.length_a   1.000
_cell.length_b   1.000
_cell.length_c   1.000
_cell.angle_alpha   90.00
_cell.angle_beta   90.00
_cell.angle_gamma   90.00
#
_symmetry.space_group_name_H-M   'P 1'
#
loop_
_entity.id
_entity.type
_entity.pdbx_description
1 polymer ?
#
loop_
_entity_poly.entity_id
_entity_poly.type
_entity_poly.pdbx_seq_one_letter_code
_entity_poly.pdbx_strand_id
1 'polypeptide(L)'
;MEEKQMNRNILEYLKRIQAMAKTGLTYSENPYDIERYEEMRDSTNELLAQLSNAPLETFKFHFEELDNDYPTPKVDVRGLVM
;
A
#
# COMPACT_ATOMS: atom_id res chain seq x y z
N MET A 1 1.20 -24.15 -8.63
CA MET A 1 0.60 -23.89 -7.30
C MET A 1 1.55 -23.12 -6.39
N GLU A 2 2.86 -23.36 -6.46
CA GLU A 2 3.88 -22.64 -5.70
C GLU A 2 4.02 -21.16 -6.07
N GLU A 3 3.98 -20.82 -7.36
CA GLU A 3 4.11 -19.41 -7.83
C GLU A 3 2.98 -18.50 -7.30
N LYS A 4 1.74 -19.01 -7.26
CA LYS A 4 0.58 -18.29 -6.72
C LYS A 4 0.66 -18.09 -5.20
N GLN A 5 1.33 -19.01 -4.50
CA GLN A 5 1.58 -18.89 -3.06
C GLN A 5 2.71 -17.90 -2.78
N MET A 6 3.76 -17.92 -3.59
CA MET A 6 4.86 -16.96 -3.50
C MET A 6 4.37 -15.54 -3.75
N ASN A 7 3.53 -15.32 -4.77
CA ASN A 7 2.94 -14.01 -5.05
C ASN A 7 2.06 -13.49 -3.91
N ARG A 8 1.31 -14.37 -3.21
CA ARG A 8 0.56 -13.98 -2.01
C ARG A 8 1.46 -13.55 -0.88
N ASN A 9 2.54 -14.28 -0.62
CA ASN A 9 3.48 -13.94 0.43
C ASN A 9 4.15 -12.58 0.13
N ILE A 10 4.60 -12.38 -1.10
CA ILE A 10 5.20 -11.11 -1.57
C ILE A 10 4.22 -9.95 -1.39
N LEU A 11 2.97 -10.11 -1.81
CA LEU A 11 1.94 -9.08 -1.65
C LEU A 11 1.72 -8.69 -0.18
N GLU A 12 1.71 -9.66 0.74
CA GLU A 12 1.57 -9.38 2.18
C GLU A 12 2.79 -8.63 2.75
N TYR A 13 4.00 -8.94 2.29
CA TYR A 13 5.19 -8.18 2.68
C TYR A 13 5.15 -6.74 2.14
N LEU A 14 4.78 -6.55 0.86
CA LEU A 14 4.69 -5.23 0.25
C LEU A 14 3.65 -4.35 0.97
N LYS A 15 2.48 -4.89 1.31
CA LYS A 15 1.46 -4.17 2.10
C LYS A 15 1.99 -3.74 3.47
N ARG A 16 2.75 -4.61 4.15
CA ARG A 16 3.35 -4.29 5.46
C ARG A 16 4.37 -3.15 5.35
N ILE A 17 5.22 -3.18 4.33
CA ILE A 17 6.21 -2.13 4.08
C ILE A 17 5.51 -0.80 3.77
N GLN A 18 4.49 -0.82 2.91
CA GLN A 18 3.70 0.36 2.56
C GLN A 18 3.01 0.98 3.78
N ALA A 19 2.47 0.15 4.69
CA ALA A 19 1.87 0.61 5.94
C ALA A 19 2.90 1.28 6.87
N MET A 20 4.13 0.76 6.95
CA MET A 20 5.21 1.37 7.73
C MET A 20 5.65 2.71 7.14
N ALA A 21 5.85 2.77 5.82
CA ALA A 21 6.20 4.01 5.12
C ALA A 21 5.12 5.08 5.34
N LYS A 22 3.84 4.70 5.22
CA LYS A 22 2.72 5.60 5.47
C LYS A 22 2.70 6.12 6.91
N THR A 23 2.84 5.23 7.89
CA THR A 23 2.91 5.61 9.31
C THR A 23 4.08 6.56 9.56
N GLY A 24 5.24 6.29 8.94
CA GLY A 24 6.42 7.15 9.01
C GLY A 24 6.19 8.53 8.43
N LEU A 25 5.57 8.63 7.24
CA LEU A 25 5.20 9.91 6.63
C LEU A 25 4.18 10.71 7.46
N THR A 26 3.28 10.03 8.17
CA THR A 26 2.27 10.70 9.00
C THR A 26 2.85 11.27 10.30
N TYR A 27 3.84 10.61 10.91
CA TYR A 27 4.30 10.96 12.26
C TYR A 27 5.74 11.48 12.34
N SER A 28 6.54 11.36 11.29
CA SER A 28 7.92 11.83 11.30
C SER A 28 8.01 13.33 11.09
N GLU A 29 8.79 14.00 11.93
CA GLU A 29 9.13 15.43 11.79
C GLU A 29 10.54 15.65 11.22
N ASN A 30 11.34 14.57 11.11
CA ASN A 30 12.70 14.65 10.58
C ASN A 30 12.69 14.61 9.05
N PRO A 31 13.22 15.63 8.35
CA PRO A 31 13.22 15.69 6.89
C PRO A 31 13.93 14.50 6.22
N TYR A 32 14.98 13.96 6.83
CA TYR A 32 15.69 12.80 6.29
C TYR A 32 14.87 11.52 6.40
N ASP A 33 14.06 11.39 7.44
CA ASP A 33 13.20 10.21 7.60
C ASP A 33 11.99 10.31 6.67
N ILE A 34 11.45 11.51 6.45
CA ILE A 34 10.40 11.76 5.46
C ILE A 34 10.85 11.31 4.07
N GLU A 35 12.02 11.78 3.60
CA GLU A 35 12.58 11.40 2.28
C GLU A 35 12.73 9.87 2.15
N ARG A 36 13.22 9.20 3.20
CA ARG A 36 13.34 7.74 3.22
C ARG A 36 11.99 7.03 3.10
N TYR A 37 10.96 7.55 3.78
CA TYR A 37 9.63 6.96 3.69
C TYR A 37 8.96 7.22 2.34
N GLU A 38 9.23 8.36 1.69
CA GLU A 38 8.80 8.62 0.31
C GLU A 38 9.45 7.64 -0.66
N GLU A 39 10.76 7.44 -0.58
CA GLU A 39 11.50 6.48 -1.42
C GLU A 39 10.99 5.04 -1.19
N MET A 40 10.76 4.66 0.06
CA MET A 40 10.22 3.35 0.44
C MET A 40 8.81 3.14 -0.13
N ARG A 41 7.95 4.16 -0.08
CA ARG A 41 6.59 4.12 -0.65
C ARG A 41 6.66 3.96 -2.16
N ASP A 42 7.46 4.77 -2.85
CA ASP A 42 7.55 4.79 -4.30
C ASP A 42 8.10 3.46 -4.85
N SER A 43 9.13 2.91 -4.21
CA SER A 43 9.68 1.59 -4.54
C SER A 43 8.64 0.46 -4.36
N THR A 44 7.84 0.54 -3.30
CA THR A 44 6.79 -0.45 -3.03
C THR A 44 5.66 -0.39 -4.06
N ASN A 45 5.28 0.82 -4.49
CA ASN A 45 4.27 1.02 -5.53
C ASN A 45 4.71 0.45 -6.88
N GLU A 46 5.98 0.63 -7.25
CA GLU A 46 6.53 0.05 -8.48
C GLU A 46 6.43 -1.48 -8.47
N LEU A 47 6.80 -2.12 -7.36
CA LEU A 47 6.71 -3.56 -7.20
C LEU A 47 5.25 -4.05 -7.23
N LEU A 48 4.31 -3.31 -6.65
CA LEU A 48 2.89 -3.62 -6.70
C LEU A 48 2.31 -3.50 -8.12
N ALA A 49 2.72 -2.49 -8.89
CA ALA A 49 2.33 -2.33 -10.29
C ALA A 49 2.82 -3.51 -11.14
N GLN A 50 4.07 -3.92 -10.95
CA GLN A 50 4.64 -5.11 -11.62
C GLN A 50 3.89 -6.40 -11.23
N LEU A 51 3.58 -6.60 -9.95
CA LEU A 51 2.90 -7.81 -9.47
C LEU A 51 1.43 -7.91 -9.91
N SER A 52 0.75 -6.77 -10.04
CA SER A 52 -0.66 -6.70 -10.44
C SER A 52 -0.87 -6.57 -11.95
N ASN A 53 0.22 -6.39 -12.72
CA ASN A 53 0.19 -6.11 -14.14
C ASN A 53 -0.73 -4.92 -14.50
N ALA A 54 -0.82 -3.96 -13.58
CA ALA A 54 -1.64 -2.76 -13.69
C ALA A 54 -0.76 -1.50 -13.77
N PRO A 55 -1.22 -0.41 -14.41
CA PRO A 55 -0.42 0.80 -14.55
C PRO A 55 -0.13 1.45 -13.20
N LEU A 56 1.07 2.02 -13.05
CA LEU A 56 1.52 2.71 -11.83
C LEU A 56 0.60 3.88 -11.45
N GLU A 57 0.05 4.59 -12.43
CA GLU A 57 -0.94 5.67 -12.22
C GLU A 57 -2.17 5.20 -11.43
N THR A 58 -2.63 3.97 -11.67
CA THR A 58 -3.76 3.39 -10.95
C THR A 58 -3.47 3.24 -9.46
N PHE A 59 -2.22 2.94 -9.09
CA PHE A 59 -1.82 2.82 -7.69
C PHE A 59 -1.70 4.17 -6.99
N LYS A 60 -1.07 5.16 -7.64
CA LYS A 60 -0.95 6.51 -7.08
C LYS A 60 -2.33 7.13 -6.79
N PHE A 61 -3.25 7.02 -7.74
CA PHE A 61 -4.62 7.52 -7.57
C PHE A 61 -5.38 6.82 -6.43
N HIS A 62 -5.28 5.49 -6.32
CA HIS A 62 -6.09 4.75 -5.35
C HIS A 62 -5.52 4.68 -3.94
N PHE A 63 -4.19 4.75 -3.76
CA PHE A 63 -3.54 4.56 -2.47
C PHE A 63 -2.97 5.86 -1.86
N GLU A 64 -2.71 6.89 -2.68
CA GLU A 64 -2.08 8.14 -2.22
C GLU A 64 -3.09 9.29 -2.14
N GLU A 65 -3.90 9.52 -3.19
CA GLU A 65 -4.79 10.69 -3.22
C GLU A 65 -6.04 10.56 -2.32
N LEU A 66 -6.47 9.34 -2.01
CA LEU A 66 -7.72 9.09 -1.25
C LEU A 66 -7.51 8.97 0.27
N ASP A 67 -6.28 8.74 0.73
CA ASP A 67 -6.01 8.43 2.14
C ASP A 67 -4.91 9.35 2.73
N ASN A 68 -5.14 10.67 2.73
CA ASN A 68 -4.28 11.64 3.44
C ASN A 68 -4.33 11.50 4.97
N ASP A 69 -5.28 10.71 5.50
CA ASP A 69 -5.48 10.45 6.92
C ASP A 69 -5.06 9.02 7.33
N TYR A 70 -5.18 8.73 8.63
CA TYR A 70 -4.87 7.43 9.19
C TYR A 70 -5.69 6.31 8.52
N PRO A 71 -5.06 5.26 7.98
CA PRO A 71 -5.76 4.21 7.27
C PRO A 71 -6.63 3.39 8.23
N THR A 72 -7.96 3.51 8.11
CA THR A 72 -8.93 2.65 8.80
C THR A 72 -9.42 1.52 7.89
N PRO A 73 -9.79 0.33 8.41
CA PRO A 73 -10.37 -0.74 7.61
C PRO A 73 -11.60 -0.25 6.81
N LYS A 74 -11.67 -0.58 5.51
CA LYS A 74 -12.83 -0.24 4.67
C LYS A 74 -14.05 -1.08 5.10
N VAL A 75 -15.19 -0.42 5.32
CA VAL A 75 -16.43 -1.05 5.79
C VAL A 75 -17.21 -1.64 4.61
N ASP A 76 -17.53 -2.94 4.67
CA ASP A 76 -18.41 -3.65 3.72
C ASP A 76 -19.73 -4.00 4.43
N VAL A 77 -20.88 -3.75 3.79
CA VAL A 77 -22.22 -4.07 4.33
C VAL A 77 -22.87 -5.16 3.49
N ARG A 78 -23.29 -6.26 4.14
CA ARG A 78 -24.02 -7.36 3.49
C ARG A 78 -25.35 -7.61 4.17
N GLY A 79 -26.43 -7.55 3.39
CA GLY A 79 -27.78 -7.90 3.84
C GLY A 79 -28.20 -9.27 3.32
N LEU A 80 -28.68 -10.13 4.21
CA LEU A 80 -29.37 -11.37 3.85
C LEU A 80 -30.86 -11.18 4.15
N VAL A 81 -31.69 -11.23 3.12
CA VAL A 81 -33.16 -11.24 3.26
C VAL A 81 -33.62 -12.66 3.01
N MET A 82 -34.34 -13.24 3.97
CA MET A 82 -34.94 -14.58 3.90
C MET A 82 -36.39 -14.51 3.48
#